data_AF-A0A8T3PYQ1-F1
#
_entry.id   AF-A0A8T3PYQ1-F1
#
_cell.length_a   1.000
_cell.length_b   1.000
_cell.length_c   1.000
_cell.angle_alpha   90.00
_cell.angle_beta   90.00
_cell.angle_gamma   90.00
#
_symmetry.space_group_name_H-M   'P 1'
#
loop_
_entity.id
_entity.type
_entity.pdbx_description
1 polymer ?
#
loop_
_entity_poly.entity_id
_entity_poly.type
_entity_poly.pdbx_seq_one_letter_code
_entity_poly.pdbx_strand_id
1 'polypeptide(L)' 'MRRYDFPVGPMILGVILGPMLETQFRRALQLSQGDLSIFLTRPISAILLLAAVAALVLPFVPRLLGRGRRLEFGTGSDD' A
#
# COMPACT_ATOMS: atom_id res chain seq x y z
N MET A 1 3.09 -31.03 -3.66
CA MET A 1 2.92 -29.75 -4.36
C MET A 1 1.88 -28.90 -3.63
N ARG A 2 2.22 -28.37 -2.45
CA ARG A 2 1.29 -27.72 -1.48
C ARG A 2 1.92 -26.44 -0.90
N ARG A 3 2.69 -25.71 -1.72
CA ARG A 3 3.71 -24.75 -1.23
C ARG A 3 3.44 -23.28 -1.57
N TYR A 4 2.33 -22.98 -2.24
CA TYR A 4 1.89 -21.61 -2.49
C TYR A 4 0.38 -21.54 -2.31
N ASP A 5 -0.08 -21.61 -1.06
CA ASP A 5 -1.42 -21.14 -0.71
C ASP A 5 -1.43 -19.61 -0.88
N PHE A 6 -1.42 -19.16 -2.14
CA PHE A 6 -1.71 -17.77 -2.44
C PHE A 6 -3.11 -17.52 -1.90
N PRO A 7 -3.26 -16.63 -0.91
CA PRO A 7 -4.57 -16.40 -0.34
C PRO A 7 -5.45 -15.84 -1.46
N VAL A 8 -6.48 -16.61 -1.84
CA VAL A 8 -7.36 -16.29 -2.96
C VAL A 8 -8.10 -14.97 -2.71
N GLY A 9 -8.41 -14.66 -1.44
CA GLY A 9 -9.07 -13.42 -1.02
C GLY A 9 -8.33 -12.15 -1.48
N PRO A 10 -7.08 -11.92 -1.05
CA PRO A 10 -6.26 -10.79 -1.50
C PRO A 10 -6.09 -10.70 -3.02
N MET A 11 -5.97 -11.84 -3.71
CA MET A 11 -5.86 -11.86 -5.18
C MET A 11 -7.15 -11.36 -5.85
N ILE A 12 -8.31 -11.87 -5.45
CA ILE A 12 -9.61 -11.41 -5.97
C ILE A 12 -9.80 -9.92 -5.66
N LEU A 13 -9.46 -9.48 -4.44
CA LEU A 13 -9.56 -8.08 -4.06
C LEU A 13 -8.68 -7.19 -4.95
N GLY A 14 -7.45 -7.59 -5.23
CA GLY A 14 -6.57 -6.87 -6.15
C GLY A 14 -7.14 -6.77 -7.57
N VAL A 15 -7.73 -7.86 -8.09
CA VAL A 15 -8.36 -7.90 -9.41
C VAL A 15 -9.59 -6.99 -9.49
N ILE A 16 -10.40 -6.92 -8.44
CA ILE A 16 -11.59 -6.05 -8.39
C ILE A 16 -11.20 -4.58 -8.20
N LEU A 17 -10.22 -4.31 -7.34
CA LEU A 17 -9.79 -2.95 -7.05
C LEU A 17 -8.93 -2.34 -8.16
N GLY A 18 -8.18 -3.16 -8.91
CA GLY A 18 -7.34 -2.73 -10.04
C GLY A 18 -8.07 -1.80 -11.03
N PRO A 19 -9.18 -2.21 -11.66
CA PRO A 19 -9.90 -1.37 -12.62
C PRO A 19 -10.48 -0.11 -11.97
N MET A 20 -10.87 -0.18 -10.69
CA MET A 20 -11.34 1.01 -9.96
C MET A 20 -10.21 2.01 -9.76
N LEU A 21 -9.02 1.55 -9.35
CA LEU A 21 -7.81 2.37 -9.20
C LEU A 21 -7.47 3.03 -10.52
N GLU A 22 -7.40 2.27 -11.60
CA GLU A 22 -7.04 2.78 -12.92
C GLU A 22 -8.04 3.84 -13.43
N THR A 23 -9.34 3.61 -13.20
CA THR A 23 -10.39 4.58 -13.54
C THR A 23 -10.22 5.88 -12.76
N GLN A 24 -9.95 5.81 -11.45
CA GLN A 24 -9.71 7.01 -10.64
C GLN A 24 -8.41 7.72 -11.02
N PHE A 25 -7.36 6.98 -11.34
CA PHE A 25 -6.09 7.53 -11.80
C PHE A 25 -6.24 8.28 -13.12
N ARG A 26 -6.89 7.66 -14.13
CA ARG A 26 -7.20 8.32 -15.41
C ARG A 26 -8.08 9.54 -15.22
N ARG A 27 -9.10 9.47 -14.36
CA ARG A 27 -9.95 10.62 -14.03
C ARG A 27 -9.14 11.76 -13.41
N ALA A 28 -8.24 11.47 -12.47
CA ALA A 28 -7.38 12.46 -11.85
C ALA A 28 -6.47 13.15 -12.89
N LEU A 29 -5.90 12.37 -13.82
CA LEU A 29 -5.10 12.89 -14.92
C LEU A 29 -5.90 13.71 -15.93
N GLN A 30 -7.12 13.28 -16.26
CA GLN A 30 -8.00 14.07 -17.13
C GLN A 30 -8.34 15.43 -16.51
N LEU A 31 -8.60 15.45 -15.20
CA LEU A 31 -8.84 16.69 -14.44
C LEU A 31 -7.60 17.59 -14.37
N SER A 32 -6.40 17.02 -14.35
CA SER A 32 -5.14 17.78 -14.36
C SER A 32 -4.62 18.08 -15.77
N GLN A 33 -5.38 17.75 -16.82
CA GLN A 33 -4.95 17.90 -18.22
C GLN A 33 -3.66 17.12 -18.54
N GLY A 34 -3.46 15.98 -17.87
CA GLY A 34 -2.29 15.11 -18.02
C GLY A 34 -1.12 15.48 -17.12
N ASP A 35 -1.22 16.51 -16.29
CA ASP A 35 -0.15 16.92 -15.39
C ASP A 35 -0.08 16.04 -14.13
N LEU A 36 1.04 15.34 -13.96
CA LEU A 36 1.34 14.52 -12.78
C LEU A 36 1.70 15.37 -11.55
N SER A 37 2.03 16.65 -11.74
CA SER A 37 2.33 17.57 -10.64
C SER A 37 1.14 17.69 -9.67
N ILE A 38 -0.10 17.47 -10.14
CA ILE A 38 -1.33 17.58 -9.32
C ILE A 38 -1.27 16.74 -8.04
N PHE A 39 -0.56 15.60 -8.05
CA PHE A 39 -0.41 14.74 -6.89
C PHE A 39 0.48 15.38 -5.80
N LEU A 40 1.36 16.31 -6.15
CA LEU A 40 2.23 17.08 -5.25
C LEU A 40 1.65 18.46 -4.94
N THR A 41 1.01 19.12 -5.90
CA THR A 41 0.43 20.46 -5.74
C THR A 41 -0.83 20.45 -4.87
N ARG A 42 -1.56 19.32 -4.82
CA ARG A 42 -2.71 19.15 -3.91
C ARG A 42 -2.25 18.54 -2.58
N PRO A 43 -2.38 19.26 -1.44
CA PRO A 43 -1.82 18.82 -0.16
C PRO A 43 -2.41 17.50 0.33
N ILE A 44 -3.70 17.26 0.10
CA ILE A 44 -4.35 15.98 0.49
C ILE A 44 -3.78 14.82 -0.33
N SER A 45 -3.65 14.99 -1.64
CA SER A 45 -3.06 13.99 -2.53
C SER A 45 -1.60 13.70 -2.17
N ALA A 46 -0.83 14.74 -1.84
CA ALA A 46 0.56 14.60 -1.43
C ALA A 46 0.71 13.80 -0.12
N ILE A 47 -0.12 14.10 0.89
CA ILE A 47 -0.13 13.36 2.16
C ILE A 47 -0.51 11.89 1.95
N LEU A 48 -1.55 11.62 1.14
CA LEU A 48 -1.97 10.25 0.84
C LEU A 48 -0.90 9.48 0.06
N LEU A 49 -0.24 10.13 -0.91
CA LEU A 49 0.85 9.52 -1.67
C LEU A 49 2.02 9.19 -0.76
N LEU A 50 2.40 10.11 0.13
CA LEU A 50 3.45 9.87 1.12
C LEU A 50 3.09 8.71 2.06
N ALA A 51 1.85 8.65 2.55
CA ALA A 51 1.37 7.57 3.39
C ALA A 51 1.39 6.21 2.65
N ALA A 52 1.01 6.18 1.38
CA ALA A 52 1.07 4.97 0.56
C ALA A 52 2.51 4.48 0.34
N VAL A 53 3.43 5.38 0.01
CA VAL A 53 4.86 5.07 -0.12
C VAL A 53 5.43 4.61 1.22
N ALA A 54 5.09 5.26 2.32
CA ALA A 54 5.50 4.85 3.66
C ALA A 54 4.99 3.44 3.98
N ALA A 55 3.70 3.14 3.78
CA ALA A 55 3.13 1.82 4.02
C ALA A 55 3.81 0.72 3.18
N LEU A 56 4.18 1.05 1.93
CA LEU A 56 4.91 0.12 1.07
C LEU A 56 6.36 -0.08 1.55
N VAL A 57 7.08 0.99 1.92
CA VAL A 57 8.54 0.96 2.19
C VAL A 57 8.88 0.57 3.64
N LEU A 58 8.05 0.96 4.61
CA LEU A 58 8.26 0.72 6.05
C LEU A 58 8.50 -0.76 6.43
N PRO A 59 7.86 -1.79 5.81
CA PRO A 59 8.21 -3.18 6.08
C PRO A 59 9.55 -3.65 5.47
N PHE A 60 10.08 -2.95 4.46
CA PHE A 60 11.37 -3.29 3.83
C PHE A 60 12.56 -2.59 4.52
N VAL A 61 12.37 -1.41 5.10
CA VAL A 61 13.42 -0.65 5.82
C VAL A 61 14.09 -1.45 6.96
N PRO A 62 13.37 -2.10 7.90
CA PRO A 62 14.01 -2.85 8.97
C PRO A 62 14.71 -4.12 8.50
N ARG A 63 14.36 -4.65 7.31
CA ARG A 63 15.09 -5.75 6.67
C ARG A 63 16.47 -5.32 6.15
N LEU A 64 16.62 -4.06 5.73
CA LEU A 64 17.88 -3.53 5.20
C LEU A 64 18.80 -2.96 6.30
N LEU A 65 18.22 -2.38 7.36
CA LEU A 65 18.98 -1.76 8.47
C LEU A 65 19.29 -2.72 9.64
N GLY A 66 18.96 -4.01 9.55
CA GLY A 66 19.47 -5.03 10.46
C GLY A 66 19.11 -4.83 11.94
N ARG A 67 17.93 -4.30 12.25
CA ARG A 67 17.41 -4.28 13.64
C ARG A 67 16.13 -5.09 13.72
N GLY A 68 16.32 -6.35 14.13
CA GLY A 68 15.27 -7.30 14.44
C GLY A 68 14.27 -6.70 15.42
N ARG A 69 13.14 -6.24 14.90
CA ARG A 69 11.95 -6.03 15.71
C ARG A 69 11.15 -7.32 15.69
N ARG A 70 11.57 -8.21 16.59
CA ARG A 70 10.72 -9.16 17.29
C ARG A 70 9.66 -8.31 18.00
N LEU A 71 8.61 -7.92 17.28
CA LEU A 71 7.39 -7.44 17.90
C LEU A 71 6.75 -8.68 18.49
N GLU A 72 7.11 -8.91 19.75
CA GLU A 72 6.40 -9.77 20.67
C GLU A 72 4.93 -9.37 20.59
N PHE A 73 4.17 -10.15 19.81
CA PHE A 73 2.75 -10.31 20.07
C PHE A 73 2.67 -10.74 21.53
N GLY A 74 2.23 -9.80 22.37
CA GLY A 74 2.01 -10.04 23.78
C GLY A 74 1.24 -11.33 23.94
N THR A 75 1.89 -12.31 24.56
CA THR A 75 1.24 -13.38 25.27
C THR A 75 0.42 -12.74 26.38
N GLY A 76 -0.81 -12.34 26.04
CA GLY A 76 -1.88 -12.14 27.00
C GLY A 76 -2.44 -13.51 27.34
N SER A 77 -1.66 -14.28 28.09
CA SER A 77 -2.18 -15.28 29.00
C SER A 77 -2.72 -14.51 30.21
N ASP A 78 -4.05 -14.47 30.36
CA ASP A 78 -4.71 -14.39 31.65
C ASP A 78 -6.09 -15.05 31.48
N ASP A 79 -6.18 -16.27 32.02
CA ASP A 79 -7.31 -17.21 32.21
C ASP A 79 -8.11 -17.71 30.99
#